data_AF-A0A350BRV2-F1
#
_entry.id   AF-A0A350BRV2-F1
#
_cell.length_a   1.000
_cell.length_b   1.000
_cell.length_c   1.000
_cell.angle_alpha   90.00
_cell.angle_beta   90.00
_cell.angle_gamma   90.00
#
_symmetry.space_group_name_H-M   'P 1'
#
loop_
_entity.id
_entity.type
_entity.pdbx_description
1 polymer ?
#
loop_
_entity_poly.entity_id
_entity_poly.type
_entity_poly.pdbx_seq_one_letter_code
_entity_poly.pdbx_strand_id
1 'polypeptide(L)'
;MKKIILVILILAPCAIFAQTTFSWRNDQNPGDSASWGNTSPYYFWNGGTGAVPGGNEILYFDGNQGTTMRNNLTATSRYRVEFGSTGGATSRTINGSTTNVFYDYSGAVPAIYNNSGVAHVINFPFQIGNTNSSSSPGYGFEINAYSGNLNIGSSISAQNSTGTKVLVLMSHNGSGGSGAINITGDITNGSGTISVLKKNGNTATLSGANSYSGSTSINAGTIIASSTTALGNASNVTIANGATLEINESLTVGSLTVNSGGTLTIASGKTLTVNGTLTVDNSIDIGTGILRIGPSGTITTGSSFSNSLLIITSGTGTLQKDFTSTGSFLYPVGTSGEYTPVTLNFTALSGSSYASVRSSASAHGSFVGGTPSDYLRRYWVLSEGGFTSFSCNISCVYVDADVIGTTESYIYTGKWNGSSWSLGSQTNSSTNTL
;
A
#
# COMPACT_ATOMS: atom_id res chain seq x y z
N MET A 1 -12.19 11.20 79.25
CA MET A 1 -11.84 12.43 78.50
C MET A 1 -11.26 12.02 77.15
N LYS A 2 -11.98 12.26 76.06
CA LYS A 2 -11.53 11.90 74.70
C LYS A 2 -10.43 12.88 74.26
N LYS A 3 -9.22 12.39 73.98
CA LYS A 3 -8.12 13.20 73.44
C LYS A 3 -8.37 13.44 71.95
N ILE A 4 -8.60 14.70 71.58
CA ILE A 4 -8.70 15.13 70.18
C ILE A 4 -7.28 15.36 69.68
N ILE A 5 -6.86 14.60 68.66
CA ILE A 5 -5.60 14.83 67.95
C ILE A 5 -5.90 15.79 66.79
N LEU A 6 -5.32 16.99 66.86
CA LEU A 6 -5.37 17.97 65.78
C LEU A 6 -4.28 17.62 64.75
N VAL A 7 -4.68 17.10 63.59
CA VAL A 7 -3.77 16.90 62.44
C VAL A 7 -3.83 18.14 61.56
N ILE A 8 -2.75 18.92 61.53
CA ILE A 8 -2.59 20.05 60.61
C ILE A 8 -2.12 19.47 59.28
N LEU A 9 -3.01 19.45 58.29
CA LEU A 9 -2.67 19.07 56.91
C LEU A 9 -2.06 20.29 56.21
N ILE A 10 -0.74 20.31 56.05
CA ILE A 10 -0.07 21.32 55.21
C ILE A 10 -0.26 20.90 53.75
N LEU A 11 -1.23 21.52 53.07
CA LEU A 11 -1.37 21.46 51.62
C LEU A 11 -0.26 22.32 50.99
N ALA A 12 0.83 21.68 50.58
CA ALA A 12 1.77 22.30 49.65
C ALA A 12 1.08 22.43 48.28
N PRO A 13 1.16 23.59 47.59
CA PRO A 13 0.66 23.69 46.23
C PRO A 13 1.48 22.73 45.35
N CYS A 14 0.81 21.68 44.86
CA CYS A 14 1.35 20.83 43.81
C CYS A 14 1.39 21.67 42.54
N ALA A 15 2.53 22.32 42.30
CA ALA A 15 2.82 22.82 40.97
C ALA A 15 2.91 21.61 40.04
N ILE A 16 1.94 21.51 39.13
CA ILE A 16 2.06 20.65 37.95
C ILE A 16 3.18 21.27 37.11
N PHE A 17 4.40 20.83 37.35
CA PHE A 17 5.51 21.12 36.47
C PHE A 17 5.35 20.26 35.21
N ALA A 18 5.11 20.90 34.07
CA ALA A 18 5.33 20.26 32.78
C ALA A 18 6.80 19.78 32.74
N GLN A 19 7.00 18.47 32.65
CA GLN A 19 8.34 17.88 32.68
C GLN A 19 9.14 18.35 31.46
N THR A 20 10.10 19.22 31.69
CA THR A 20 11.11 19.67 30.72
C THR A 20 12.25 18.65 30.67
N THR A 21 12.41 17.98 29.52
CA THR A 21 13.64 17.34 28.99
C THR A 21 14.63 16.68 29.98
N PHE A 22 14.66 15.34 30.01
CA PHE A 22 15.82 14.56 30.47
C PHE A 22 16.21 13.45 29.49
N SER A 23 17.52 13.25 29.29
CA SER A 23 18.08 12.12 28.53
C SER A 23 18.45 10.97 29.44
N TRP A 24 18.67 9.79 28.86
CA TRP A 24 18.76 8.54 29.59
C TRP A 24 20.13 7.84 29.49
N ARG A 25 20.76 7.66 30.66
CA ARG A 25 21.22 6.35 31.18
C ARG A 25 20.61 6.14 32.58
N ASN A 26 20.34 4.88 32.95
CA ASN A 26 20.36 4.42 34.34
C ASN A 26 21.03 3.04 34.38
N ASP A 27 22.34 3.03 34.23
CA ASP A 27 23.19 1.99 34.79
C ASP A 27 23.15 2.14 36.32
N GLN A 28 22.69 1.08 37.01
CA GLN A 28 22.89 0.95 38.45
C GLN A 28 24.40 1.04 38.74
N ASN A 29 24.76 2.07 39.50
CA ASN A 29 26.06 2.45 40.08
C ASN A 29 26.96 1.28 40.56
N PRO A 30 28.20 1.55 41.03
CA PRO A 30 29.43 2.00 40.38
C PRO A 30 30.47 0.85 40.32
N GLY A 31 31.27 0.80 39.27
CA GLY A 31 32.39 -0.14 39.22
C GLY A 31 33.45 0.15 38.18
N ASP A 32 33.13 0.83 37.07
CA ASP A 32 34.17 1.20 36.12
C ASP A 32 34.03 2.62 35.61
N SER A 33 34.83 3.46 36.28
CA SER A 33 35.15 4.83 36.00
C SER A 33 36.33 4.88 35.03
N ALA A 34 36.06 5.14 33.75
CA ALA A 34 37.08 5.69 32.85
C ALA A 34 36.46 6.58 31.77
N SER A 35 36.15 7.80 32.21
CA SER A 35 36.17 9.06 31.44
C SER A 35 35.03 9.35 30.44
N TRP A 36 33.87 9.74 30.96
CA TRP A 36 32.94 10.67 30.32
C TRP A 36 33.10 12.06 30.98
N GLY A 37 34.05 12.85 30.48
CA GLY A 37 34.44 14.15 31.03
C GLY A 37 33.41 15.25 30.80
N ASN A 38 32.44 15.32 31.72
CA ASN A 38 31.92 16.51 32.40
C ASN A 38 31.95 17.89 31.67
N THR A 39 30.86 18.23 30.97
CA THR A 39 30.04 19.47 31.12
C THR A 39 28.90 19.51 30.07
N SER A 40 27.85 18.68 30.21
CA SER A 40 26.46 18.85 29.71
C SER A 40 25.72 17.49 29.67
N PRO A 41 24.41 17.40 29.93
CA PRO A 41 23.89 16.27 30.70
C PRO A 41 23.13 15.24 29.86
N TYR A 42 23.59 14.76 28.70
CA TYR A 42 22.76 13.87 27.87
C TYR A 42 23.58 12.83 27.09
N TYR A 43 23.68 11.58 27.59
CA TYR A 43 24.34 10.51 26.84
C TYR A 43 23.40 9.35 26.57
N PHE A 44 23.24 9.03 25.28
CA PHE A 44 22.65 7.79 24.78
C PHE A 44 23.55 6.60 25.11
N TRP A 45 22.97 5.42 25.33
CA TRP A 45 23.77 4.19 25.36
C TRP A 45 24.20 3.83 23.93
N ASN A 46 25.42 4.24 23.55
CA ASN A 46 26.10 3.70 22.37
C ASN A 46 26.51 2.26 22.71
N GLY A 47 25.68 1.30 22.33
CA GLY A 47 26.02 -0.12 22.45
C GLY A 47 27.21 -0.44 21.56
N GLY A 48 28.29 -0.95 22.16
CA GLY A 48 29.40 -1.53 21.43
C GLY A 48 29.07 -2.96 21.03
N THR A 49 28.44 -3.16 19.87
CA THR A 49 28.44 -4.45 19.18
C THR A 49 29.31 -4.33 17.93
N GLY A 50 29.95 -5.44 17.51
CA GLY A 50 31.06 -5.45 16.55
C GLY A 50 30.75 -5.01 15.10
N ALA A 51 29.63 -4.33 14.85
CA ALA A 51 29.20 -3.89 13.51
C ALA A 51 28.70 -2.43 13.47
N VAL A 52 29.16 -1.57 14.39
CA VAL A 52 28.93 -0.12 14.26
C VAL A 52 30.01 0.45 13.35
N PRO A 53 29.69 1.07 12.20
CA PRO A 53 30.71 1.72 11.40
C PRO A 53 31.31 2.91 12.20
N GLY A 54 32.61 3.14 12.05
CA GLY A 54 33.32 4.13 12.87
C GLY A 54 32.77 5.56 12.71
N GLY A 55 32.61 6.29 13.81
CA GLY A 55 32.14 7.68 13.82
C GLY A 55 30.63 7.89 13.87
N ASN A 56 29.85 6.84 14.18
CA ASN A 56 28.40 6.83 14.02
C ASN A 56 27.63 6.62 15.34
N GLU A 57 26.37 7.03 15.35
CA GLU A 57 25.46 6.94 16.49
C GLU A 57 24.46 5.77 16.34
N ILE A 58 24.37 4.96 17.40
CA ILE A 58 23.29 3.99 17.59
C ILE A 58 22.47 4.39 18.81
N LEU A 59 21.17 4.53 18.61
CA LEU A 59 20.20 4.68 19.67
C LEU A 59 19.63 3.30 20.03
N TYR A 60 20.17 2.67 21.07
CA TYR A 60 19.80 1.31 21.47
C TYR A 60 18.99 1.27 22.77
N PHE A 61 17.95 0.43 22.79
CA PHE A 61 17.02 0.28 23.90
C PHE A 61 16.91 -1.19 24.32
N ASP A 62 17.56 -1.54 25.43
CA ASP A 62 17.53 -2.89 26.01
C ASP A 62 17.67 -2.79 27.54
N GLY A 63 16.55 -2.90 28.25
CA GLY A 63 16.50 -2.93 29.71
C GLY A 63 16.11 -1.58 30.33
N ASN A 64 15.87 -0.58 29.50
CA ASN A 64 15.48 0.77 29.93
C ASN A 64 14.05 0.78 30.49
N GLN A 65 13.75 1.58 31.52
CA GLN A 65 12.40 1.60 32.14
C GLN A 65 11.44 2.65 31.55
N GLY A 66 11.96 3.69 30.88
CA GLY A 66 11.13 4.80 30.38
C GLY A 66 10.24 4.44 29.19
N THR A 67 8.93 4.63 29.30
CA THR A 67 7.96 4.37 28.23
C THR A 67 7.81 5.53 27.23
N THR A 68 8.23 6.74 27.61
CA THR A 68 8.16 7.93 26.75
C THR A 68 9.49 8.68 26.76
N MET A 69 9.94 9.12 25.58
CA MET A 69 11.23 9.76 25.37
C MET A 69 11.11 10.95 24.42
N ARG A 70 12.09 11.86 24.45
CA ARG A 70 12.18 12.99 23.50
C ARG A 70 13.54 12.99 22.79
N ASN A 71 13.52 12.84 21.47
CA ASN A 71 14.68 12.90 20.59
C ASN A 71 14.65 14.21 19.78
N ASN A 72 15.14 15.29 20.41
CA ASN A 72 15.29 16.61 19.77
C ASN A 72 16.74 16.95 19.43
N LEU A 73 17.66 16.00 19.60
CA LEU A 73 19.07 16.20 19.27
C LEU A 73 19.27 15.92 17.79
N THR A 74 19.98 16.81 17.10
CA THR A 74 20.39 16.59 15.70
C THR A 74 21.58 15.65 15.70
N ALA A 75 21.37 14.40 15.33
CA ALA A 75 22.46 13.46 15.07
C ALA A 75 23.05 13.72 13.68
N THR A 76 24.34 14.04 13.62
CA THR A 76 25.06 14.28 12.34
C THR A 76 25.54 13.00 11.67
N SER A 77 25.47 11.86 12.36
CA SER A 77 25.98 10.56 11.90
C SER A 77 25.13 9.39 12.41
N ARG A 78 23.79 9.49 12.34
CA ARG A 78 22.94 8.40 12.84
C ARG A 78 22.99 7.21 11.90
N TYR A 79 23.31 6.06 12.46
CA TYR A 79 23.26 4.79 11.74
C TYR A 79 22.00 4.00 12.09
N ARG A 80 21.64 3.92 13.38
CA ARG A 80 20.61 2.97 13.81
C ARG A 80 19.79 3.43 15.02
N VAL A 81 18.53 3.03 15.05
CA VAL A 81 17.72 2.91 16.26
C VAL A 81 17.36 1.44 16.45
N GLU A 82 17.51 0.89 17.64
CA GLU A 82 17.30 -0.54 17.86
C GLU A 82 16.61 -0.80 19.21
N PHE A 83 15.52 -1.57 19.16
CA PHE A 83 14.83 -2.10 20.34
C PHE A 83 15.22 -3.57 20.49
N GLY A 84 15.98 -3.89 21.54
CA GLY A 84 16.52 -5.23 21.83
C GLY A 84 15.47 -6.22 22.32
N SER A 85 15.77 -7.52 22.22
CA SER A 85 14.85 -8.61 22.56
C SER A 85 14.66 -8.83 24.07
N THR A 86 15.69 -8.57 24.89
CA THR A 86 15.69 -8.84 26.33
C THR A 86 14.98 -7.76 27.14
N GLY A 87 15.06 -6.52 26.69
CA GLY A 87 14.60 -5.34 27.40
C GLY A 87 13.70 -4.40 26.59
N GLY A 88 13.25 -4.87 25.43
CA GLY A 88 12.12 -4.33 24.69
C GLY A 88 10.78 -4.96 25.10
N ALA A 89 10.66 -5.61 26.26
CA ALA A 89 9.35 -6.06 26.78
C ALA A 89 8.38 -4.90 27.10
N THR A 90 8.85 -3.65 27.08
CA THR A 90 8.09 -2.45 27.42
C THR A 90 7.90 -1.59 26.19
N SER A 91 6.64 -1.31 25.82
CA SER A 91 6.31 -0.40 24.72
C SER A 91 6.89 0.99 24.96
N ARG A 92 7.31 1.67 23.88
CA ARG A 92 7.97 2.97 23.95
C ARG A 92 7.44 3.92 22.91
N THR A 93 7.34 5.19 23.29
CA THR A 93 7.04 6.30 22.40
C THR A 93 8.20 7.29 22.41
N ILE A 94 8.85 7.49 21.27
CA ILE A 94 9.95 8.44 21.11
C ILE A 94 9.43 9.65 20.34
N ASN A 95 9.17 10.75 21.02
CA ASN A 95 8.72 11.99 20.41
C ASN A 95 9.89 12.88 20.00
N GLY A 96 9.67 13.81 19.08
CA GLY A 96 10.65 14.84 18.77
C GLY A 96 10.21 15.72 17.61
N SER A 97 10.83 16.88 17.52
CA SER A 97 10.57 17.89 16.48
C SER A 97 11.76 18.11 15.56
N THR A 98 12.94 17.62 15.96
CA THR A 98 14.18 17.83 15.21
C THR A 98 14.33 16.72 14.17
N THR A 99 14.67 17.10 12.93
CA THR A 99 14.94 16.13 11.87
C THR A 99 16.24 15.41 12.15
N ASN A 100 16.18 14.09 12.17
CA ASN A 100 17.35 13.21 12.36
C ASN A 100 17.75 12.61 11.01
N VAL A 101 19.03 12.66 10.65
CA VAL A 101 19.49 12.13 9.35
C VAL A 101 20.15 10.78 9.55
N PHE A 102 19.65 9.75 8.85
CA PHE A 102 20.21 8.41 8.84
C PHE A 102 21.12 8.23 7.63
N TYR A 103 22.40 7.99 7.86
CA TYR A 103 23.39 7.87 6.79
C TYR A 103 23.69 6.42 6.46
N ASP A 104 23.93 6.15 5.19
CA ASP A 104 24.48 4.87 4.74
C ASP A 104 26.00 4.90 4.75
N TYR A 105 26.60 3.82 5.24
CA TYR A 105 28.02 3.71 5.52
C TYR A 105 28.66 2.58 4.72
N SER A 106 28.72 2.74 3.39
CA SER A 106 29.51 1.90 2.48
C SER A 106 29.29 0.38 2.68
N GLY A 107 28.02 -0.05 2.69
CA GLY A 107 27.64 -1.46 2.84
C GLY A 107 26.94 -1.80 4.17
N ALA A 108 26.84 -0.83 5.08
CA ALA A 108 26.02 -0.93 6.28
C ALA A 108 24.77 -0.05 6.14
N VAL A 109 23.64 -0.69 5.82
CA VAL A 109 22.34 -0.03 5.62
C VAL A 109 21.82 0.53 6.95
N PRO A 110 21.46 1.83 7.04
CA PRO A 110 20.91 2.40 8.25
C PRO A 110 19.48 1.94 8.49
N ALA A 111 19.08 1.88 9.75
CA ALA A 111 17.83 1.21 10.09
C ALA A 111 17.19 1.62 11.41
N ILE A 112 15.89 1.35 11.51
CA ILE A 112 15.16 1.21 12.78
C ILE A 112 14.78 -0.25 12.94
N TYR A 113 15.29 -0.92 13.96
CA TYR A 113 14.99 -2.33 14.26
C TYR A 113 14.10 -2.47 15.49
N ASN A 114 13.07 -3.30 15.38
CA ASN A 114 12.31 -3.80 16.51
C ASN A 114 12.47 -5.32 16.66
N ASN A 115 13.48 -5.73 17.43
CA ASN A 115 13.70 -7.12 17.81
C ASN A 115 12.92 -7.51 19.08
N SER A 116 12.15 -6.57 19.64
CA SER A 116 11.31 -6.83 20.79
C SER A 116 9.93 -7.35 20.37
N GLY A 117 9.28 -8.12 21.25
CA GLY A 117 7.92 -8.62 21.01
C GLY A 117 6.81 -7.58 21.14
N VAL A 118 7.11 -6.31 21.46
CA VAL A 118 6.09 -5.27 21.70
C VAL A 118 6.11 -4.18 20.64
N ALA A 119 5.03 -3.42 20.56
CA ALA A 119 4.93 -2.30 19.64
C ALA A 119 5.67 -1.06 20.17
N HIS A 120 6.35 -0.34 19.28
CA HIS A 120 6.95 0.97 19.58
C HIS A 120 6.41 2.06 18.65
N VAL A 121 6.50 3.31 19.10
CA VAL A 121 6.07 4.50 18.39
C VAL A 121 7.25 5.45 18.23
N ILE A 122 7.44 5.95 17.01
CA ILE A 122 8.51 6.88 16.65
C ILE A 122 7.87 8.10 16.01
N ASN A 123 7.96 9.21 16.73
CA ASN A 123 7.34 10.50 16.44
C ASN A 123 8.41 11.60 16.40
N PHE A 124 9.50 11.39 15.67
CA PHE A 124 10.39 12.47 15.26
C PHE A 124 10.64 12.37 13.75
N PRO A 125 10.72 13.49 13.02
CA PRO A 125 10.98 13.46 11.59
C PRO A 125 12.39 12.91 11.32
N PHE A 126 12.55 12.16 10.24
CA PHE A 126 13.86 11.71 9.82
C PHE A 126 14.10 11.74 8.31
N GLN A 127 15.36 11.89 7.96
CA GLN A 127 15.85 11.95 6.59
C GLN A 127 16.69 10.73 6.25
N ILE A 128 16.51 10.21 5.04
CA ILE A 128 17.40 9.22 4.44
C ILE A 128 18.57 10.00 3.83
N GLY A 129 19.71 9.92 4.51
CA GLY A 129 20.98 10.56 4.19
C GLY A 129 21.70 9.95 2.99
N ASN A 130 22.88 10.48 2.68
CA ASN A 130 23.73 9.95 1.62
C ASN A 130 24.53 8.73 2.06
N THR A 131 25.06 8.02 1.07
CA THR A 131 26.18 7.10 1.24
C THR A 131 27.47 7.92 1.42
N ASN A 132 28.40 7.45 2.26
CA ASN A 132 29.76 7.99 2.30
C ASN A 132 30.68 7.45 1.17
N SER A 133 30.14 6.69 0.21
CA SER A 133 30.88 6.16 -0.94
C SER A 133 30.15 6.39 -2.27
N SER A 134 30.89 6.88 -3.27
CA SER A 134 30.45 7.09 -4.65
C SER A 134 30.20 5.81 -5.46
N SER A 135 30.44 4.63 -4.89
CA SER A 135 30.45 3.33 -5.61
C SER A 135 29.24 2.43 -5.37
N SER A 136 28.18 2.90 -4.71
CA SER A 136 26.97 2.08 -4.51
C SER A 136 25.67 2.85 -4.71
N PRO A 137 25.13 2.85 -5.93
CA PRO A 137 23.81 3.39 -6.20
C PRO A 137 22.74 2.43 -5.66
N GLY A 138 21.96 2.86 -4.66
CA GLY A 138 20.71 2.17 -4.29
C GLY A 138 20.57 1.71 -2.83
N TYR A 139 21.48 2.07 -1.93
CA TYR A 139 21.29 1.74 -0.51
C TYR A 139 20.18 2.58 0.11
N GLY A 140 19.33 1.87 0.84
CA GLY A 140 18.12 2.41 1.43
C GLY A 140 18.24 2.74 2.90
N PHE A 141 17.12 3.08 3.51
CA PHE A 141 16.93 3.08 4.95
C PHE A 141 15.90 2.01 5.30
N GLU A 142 16.21 1.16 6.27
CA GLU A 142 15.36 0.05 6.67
C GLU A 142 14.47 0.43 7.85
N ILE A 143 13.16 0.21 7.70
CA ILE A 143 12.26 0.06 8.85
C ILE A 143 12.04 -1.44 9.00
N ASN A 144 12.57 -2.00 10.08
CA ASN A 144 12.57 -3.43 10.34
C ASN A 144 11.77 -3.80 11.58
N ALA A 145 10.51 -4.19 11.38
CA ALA A 145 9.60 -4.62 12.44
C ALA A 145 9.70 -6.14 12.67
N TYR A 146 10.86 -6.62 13.14
CA TYR A 146 11.17 -8.06 13.23
C TYR A 146 10.18 -8.86 14.10
N SER A 147 10.04 -8.51 15.37
CA SER A 147 9.17 -9.25 16.32
C SER A 147 7.92 -8.47 16.71
N GLY A 148 8.03 -7.15 16.82
CA GLY A 148 6.97 -6.27 17.27
C GLY A 148 6.73 -5.13 16.30
N ASN A 149 5.58 -4.48 16.42
CA ASN A 149 5.19 -3.43 15.48
C ASN A 149 6.10 -2.19 15.59
N LEU A 150 6.35 -1.55 14.46
CA LEU A 150 6.92 -0.20 14.40
C LEU A 150 5.87 0.77 13.87
N ASN A 151 5.50 1.75 14.70
CA ASN A 151 4.57 2.79 14.33
C ASN A 151 5.34 4.10 14.12
N ILE A 152 5.39 4.58 12.87
CA ILE A 152 6.08 5.80 12.50
C ILE A 152 5.05 6.91 12.29
N GLY A 153 4.97 7.83 13.26
CA GLY A 153 4.01 8.93 13.24
C GLY A 153 4.55 10.23 12.65
N SER A 154 5.82 10.27 12.28
CA SER A 154 6.48 11.47 11.75
C SER A 154 6.95 11.32 10.32
N SER A 155 7.25 12.45 9.68
CA SER A 155 7.62 12.47 8.27
C SER A 155 8.97 11.81 7.99
N ILE A 156 9.03 11.17 6.83
CA ILE A 156 10.21 10.57 6.23
C ILE A 156 10.54 11.36 4.97
N SER A 157 11.78 11.79 4.81
CA SER A 157 12.19 12.52 3.60
C SER A 157 13.57 12.11 3.10
N ALA A 158 13.91 12.37 1.83
CA ALA A 158 15.28 12.17 1.35
C ALA A 158 16.11 13.44 1.51
N GLN A 159 17.39 13.23 1.82
CA GLN A 159 18.43 14.25 1.75
C GLN A 159 19.19 14.14 0.42
N ASN A 160 19.58 15.29 -0.15
CA ASN A 160 20.36 15.48 -1.39
C ASN A 160 19.65 15.05 -2.68
N SER A 161 19.74 15.91 -3.71
CA SER A 161 19.11 15.76 -5.03
C SER A 161 19.76 14.71 -5.93
N THR A 162 20.88 14.11 -5.51
CA THR A 162 21.59 13.12 -6.33
C THR A 162 21.15 11.69 -5.98
N GLY A 163 20.60 10.98 -6.97
CA GLY A 163 20.18 9.59 -6.86
C GLY A 163 18.86 9.37 -6.12
N THR A 164 18.23 8.23 -6.39
CA THR A 164 17.01 7.81 -5.69
C THR A 164 17.38 7.06 -4.42
N LYS A 165 16.84 7.51 -3.28
CA LYS A 165 16.92 6.83 -1.98
C LYS A 165 15.84 5.76 -1.90
N VAL A 166 16.13 4.64 -1.25
CA VAL A 166 15.15 3.55 -1.10
C VAL A 166 14.68 3.48 0.34
N LEU A 167 13.39 3.64 0.60
CA LEU A 167 12.80 3.29 1.89
C LEU A 167 12.46 1.80 1.86
N VAL A 168 13.23 1.00 2.60
CA VAL A 168 13.02 -0.44 2.70
C VAL A 168 12.09 -0.73 3.88
N LEU A 169 10.94 -1.29 3.58
CA LEU A 169 9.98 -1.76 4.57
C LEU A 169 10.16 -3.26 4.70
N MET A 170 10.54 -3.73 5.88
CA MET A 170 10.76 -5.15 6.11
C MET A 170 10.23 -5.57 7.48
N SER A 171 9.49 -6.67 7.54
CA SER A 171 9.00 -7.18 8.83
C SER A 171 9.89 -8.29 9.38
N HIS A 172 10.84 -8.82 8.60
CA HIS A 172 11.69 -9.93 9.03
C HIS A 172 12.84 -10.19 8.02
N ASN A 173 13.89 -10.90 8.43
CA ASN A 173 14.95 -11.44 7.55
C ASN A 173 14.89 -13.00 7.49
N GLY A 174 13.70 -13.59 7.31
CA GLY A 174 13.51 -15.06 7.29
C GLY A 174 12.05 -15.53 7.34
N SER A 175 11.79 -16.67 8.01
CA SER A 175 10.46 -17.18 8.41
C SER A 175 10.31 -17.14 9.94
N GLY A 176 9.44 -16.27 10.49
CA GLY A 176 9.18 -16.24 11.94
C GLY A 176 8.90 -14.86 12.57
N GLY A 177 9.20 -13.75 11.88
CA GLY A 177 8.87 -12.41 12.38
C GLY A 177 7.38 -12.09 12.31
N SER A 178 6.83 -11.45 13.35
CA SER A 178 5.40 -11.12 13.51
C SER A 178 5.07 -9.62 13.44
N GLY A 179 6.08 -8.74 13.39
CA GLY A 179 5.84 -7.30 13.47
C GLY A 179 5.23 -6.71 12.18
N ALA A 180 4.33 -5.76 12.36
CA ALA A 180 3.79 -4.91 11.31
C ALA A 180 4.45 -3.52 11.31
N ILE A 181 4.53 -2.90 10.14
CA ILE A 181 4.98 -1.52 9.99
C ILE A 181 3.75 -0.65 9.75
N ASN A 182 3.57 0.40 10.54
CA ASN A 182 2.48 1.36 10.37
C ASN A 182 3.08 2.76 10.20
N ILE A 183 2.94 3.36 9.02
CA ILE A 183 3.47 4.70 8.72
C ILE A 183 2.29 5.63 8.52
N THR A 184 2.04 6.48 9.51
CA THR A 184 1.03 7.54 9.45
C THR A 184 1.64 8.90 9.13
N GLY A 185 2.96 9.06 9.29
CA GLY A 185 3.67 10.24 8.82
C GLY A 185 3.90 10.23 7.31
N ASP A 186 4.09 11.41 6.73
CA ASP A 186 4.24 11.56 5.28
C ASP A 186 5.62 11.09 4.80
N ILE A 187 5.64 10.30 3.72
CA ILE A 187 6.85 9.97 2.96
C ILE A 187 6.94 10.98 1.82
N THR A 188 7.97 11.82 1.85
CA THR A 188 8.16 12.92 0.91
C THR A 188 9.54 12.85 0.26
N ASN A 189 9.69 13.44 -0.91
CA ASN A 189 10.99 13.51 -1.59
C ASN A 189 12.03 14.34 -0.81
N GLY A 190 11.61 15.34 -0.03
CA GLY A 190 12.53 16.29 0.59
C GLY A 190 13.40 16.98 -0.47
N SER A 191 14.71 16.86 -0.35
CA SER A 191 15.66 17.40 -1.34
C SER A 191 16.10 16.37 -2.40
N GLY A 192 15.65 15.11 -2.29
CA GLY A 192 16.00 14.01 -3.19
C GLY A 192 14.79 13.33 -3.81
N THR A 193 14.90 12.04 -4.11
CA THR A 193 13.77 11.19 -4.53
C THR A 193 13.72 9.96 -3.64
N ILE A 194 12.53 9.54 -3.21
CA ILE A 194 12.32 8.27 -2.51
C ILE A 194 11.62 7.28 -3.43
N SER A 195 12.14 6.05 -3.51
CA SER A 195 11.38 4.85 -3.89
C SER A 195 11.07 4.02 -2.65
N VAL A 196 9.95 3.31 -2.65
CA VAL A 196 9.55 2.43 -1.56
C VAL A 196 9.75 0.97 -2.00
N LEU A 197 10.35 0.17 -1.14
CA LEU A 197 10.61 -1.24 -1.38
C LEU A 197 10.12 -2.07 -0.18
N LYS A 198 9.06 -2.85 -0.39
CA LYS A 198 8.59 -3.82 0.60
C LYS A 198 9.26 -5.17 0.36
N LYS A 199 9.96 -5.69 1.37
CA LYS A 199 10.57 -7.02 1.39
C LYS A 199 10.08 -7.81 2.59
N ASN A 200 10.03 -9.14 2.45
CA ASN A 200 9.79 -10.13 3.49
C ASN A 200 8.52 -9.94 4.35
N GLY A 201 8.18 -10.98 5.11
CA GLY A 201 7.29 -10.88 6.28
C GLY A 201 5.89 -10.31 6.03
N ASN A 202 5.36 -9.64 7.06
CA ASN A 202 3.96 -9.27 7.19
C ASN A 202 3.62 -7.92 6.50
N THR A 203 2.74 -7.15 7.12
CA THR A 203 2.12 -5.97 6.54
C THR A 203 2.90 -4.69 6.80
N ALA A 204 2.97 -3.84 5.78
CA ALA A 204 3.28 -2.42 5.91
C ALA A 204 2.07 -1.58 5.51
N THR A 205 1.51 -0.82 6.45
CA THR A 205 0.38 0.09 6.23
C THR A 205 0.90 1.50 6.00
N LEU A 206 0.54 2.09 4.86
CA LEU A 206 0.88 3.46 4.50
C LEU A 206 -0.40 4.31 4.54
N SER A 207 -0.46 5.22 5.51
CA SER A 207 -1.64 6.09 5.75
C SER A 207 -1.32 7.58 5.65
N GLY A 208 -0.04 7.96 5.54
CA GLY A 208 0.39 9.35 5.38
C GLY A 208 -0.04 9.96 4.05
N ALA A 209 0.05 11.29 3.95
CA ALA A 209 -0.15 12.04 2.72
C ALA A 209 1.14 12.00 1.86
N ASN A 210 1.46 10.82 1.33
CA ASN A 210 2.76 10.59 0.69
C ASN A 210 2.88 11.34 -0.64
N SER A 211 4.07 11.87 -0.91
CA SER A 211 4.40 12.65 -2.11
C SER A 211 5.71 12.24 -2.77
N TYR A 212 6.28 11.09 -2.37
CA TYR A 212 7.42 10.53 -3.07
C TYR A 212 7.09 10.22 -4.54
N SER A 213 8.10 10.34 -5.40
CA SER A 213 7.95 10.16 -6.86
C SER A 213 8.71 8.97 -7.43
N GLY A 214 9.51 8.27 -6.62
CA GLY A 214 10.11 7.00 -7.01
C GLY A 214 9.08 5.86 -7.05
N SER A 215 9.50 4.70 -7.54
CA SER A 215 8.62 3.54 -7.66
C SER A 215 8.28 2.91 -6.32
N THR A 216 7.19 2.14 -6.29
CA THR A 216 6.83 1.25 -5.18
C THR A 216 7.01 -0.20 -5.64
N SER A 217 8.01 -0.90 -5.10
CA SER A 217 8.25 -2.32 -5.40
C SER A 217 7.84 -3.19 -4.21
N ILE A 218 6.95 -4.16 -4.43
CA ILE A 218 6.46 -5.08 -3.41
C ILE A 218 7.01 -6.46 -3.74
N ASN A 219 8.17 -6.79 -3.16
CA ASN A 219 8.87 -8.04 -3.45
C ASN A 219 8.35 -9.22 -2.62
N ALA A 220 7.76 -8.97 -1.44
CA ALA A 220 7.13 -9.97 -0.59
C ALA A 220 6.27 -9.33 0.51
N GLY A 221 5.33 -10.10 1.07
CA GLY A 221 4.39 -9.63 2.08
C GLY A 221 3.38 -8.62 1.52
N THR A 222 2.81 -7.80 2.39
CA THR A 222 1.67 -6.93 2.03
C THR A 222 2.01 -5.45 2.20
N ILE A 223 1.66 -4.61 1.22
CA ILE A 223 1.43 -3.18 1.44
C ILE A 223 -0.08 -2.95 1.53
N ILE A 224 -0.53 -2.29 2.58
CA ILE A 224 -1.89 -1.73 2.68
C ILE A 224 -1.80 -0.22 2.43
N ALA A 225 -2.47 0.25 1.38
CA ALA A 225 -2.59 1.65 1.03
C ALA A 225 -3.88 2.24 1.64
N SER A 226 -3.73 3.05 2.70
CA SER A 226 -4.83 3.52 3.55
C SER A 226 -5.05 5.04 3.50
N SER A 227 -4.60 5.69 2.44
CA SER A 227 -4.89 7.09 2.13
C SER A 227 -4.94 7.30 0.62
N THR A 228 -5.52 8.42 0.17
CA THR A 228 -5.67 8.76 -1.25
C THR A 228 -4.34 8.99 -1.97
N THR A 229 -3.26 9.20 -1.22
CA THR A 229 -1.90 9.39 -1.74
C THR A 229 -0.91 8.39 -1.13
N ALA A 230 -1.38 7.30 -0.53
CA ALA A 230 -0.54 6.34 0.20
C ALA A 230 0.64 5.79 -0.62
N LEU A 231 0.50 5.70 -1.94
CA LEU A 231 1.55 5.21 -2.85
C LEU A 231 2.32 6.34 -3.56
N GLY A 232 2.28 7.57 -3.03
CA GLY A 232 2.94 8.72 -3.63
C GLY A 232 2.21 9.29 -4.84
N ASN A 233 2.85 10.24 -5.53
CA ASN A 233 2.25 10.95 -6.65
C ASN A 233 2.44 10.16 -7.96
N ALA A 234 1.44 9.38 -8.34
CA ALA A 234 1.43 8.58 -9.58
C ALA A 234 2.67 7.67 -9.73
N SER A 235 3.12 7.06 -8.64
CA SER A 235 4.27 6.15 -8.69
C SER A 235 3.97 4.93 -9.56
N ASN A 236 5.01 4.34 -10.14
CA ASN A 236 4.93 3.01 -10.75
C ASN A 236 4.99 1.97 -9.64
N VAL A 237 4.05 1.03 -9.66
CA VAL A 237 3.92 -0.02 -8.65
C VAL A 237 4.16 -1.39 -9.27
N THR A 238 4.97 -2.22 -8.61
CA THR A 238 5.20 -3.61 -9.03
C THR A 238 4.91 -4.56 -7.89
N ILE A 239 4.04 -5.55 -8.14
CA ILE A 239 3.70 -6.62 -7.20
C ILE A 239 4.37 -7.90 -7.67
N ALA A 240 5.34 -8.40 -6.90
CA ALA A 240 6.04 -9.64 -7.20
C ALA A 240 5.23 -10.89 -6.80
N ASN A 241 5.76 -12.06 -7.17
CA ASN A 241 5.22 -13.36 -6.76
C ASN A 241 5.10 -13.47 -5.24
N GLY A 242 3.94 -13.89 -4.75
CA GLY A 242 3.68 -14.06 -3.30
C GLY A 242 3.56 -12.75 -2.52
N ALA A 243 3.55 -11.61 -3.21
CA ALA A 243 3.36 -10.30 -2.62
C ALA A 243 1.94 -9.78 -2.86
N THR A 244 1.48 -8.89 -1.98
CA THR A 244 0.12 -8.35 -2.00
C THR A 244 0.12 -6.82 -1.94
N LEU A 245 -0.70 -6.20 -2.78
CA LEU A 245 -1.13 -4.82 -2.61
C LEU A 245 -2.61 -4.80 -2.23
N GLU A 246 -2.95 -4.14 -1.13
CA GLU A 246 -4.32 -3.92 -0.67
C GLU A 246 -4.65 -2.43 -0.73
N ILE A 247 -5.73 -2.09 -1.43
CA ILE A 247 -6.22 -0.72 -1.60
C ILE A 247 -7.40 -0.50 -0.65
N ASN A 248 -7.16 0.19 0.46
CA ASN A 248 -8.18 0.53 1.46
C ASN A 248 -8.73 1.94 1.32
N GLU A 249 -8.09 2.80 0.52
CA GLU A 249 -8.62 4.09 0.12
C GLU A 249 -8.46 4.31 -1.38
N SER A 250 -9.41 5.02 -1.99
CA SER A 250 -9.37 5.27 -3.43
C SER A 250 -8.17 6.13 -3.79
N LEU A 251 -7.33 5.67 -4.73
CA LEU A 251 -6.08 6.32 -5.11
C LEU A 251 -5.74 6.11 -6.58
N THR A 252 -4.73 6.84 -7.04
CA THR A 252 -4.23 6.78 -8.42
C THR A 252 -2.74 6.44 -8.44
N VAL A 253 -2.36 5.54 -9.35
CA VAL A 253 -0.96 5.19 -9.65
C VAL A 253 -0.62 5.54 -11.10
N GLY A 254 0.68 5.65 -11.38
CA GLY A 254 1.19 5.83 -12.73
C GLY A 254 0.95 4.57 -13.53
N SER A 255 1.83 3.58 -13.39
CA SER A 255 1.64 2.23 -13.94
C SER A 255 1.55 1.20 -12.82
N LEU A 256 0.88 0.08 -13.09
CA LEU A 256 0.79 -1.06 -12.18
C LEU A 256 1.21 -2.33 -12.91
N THR A 257 2.17 -3.07 -12.34
CA THR A 257 2.55 -4.40 -12.80
C THR A 257 2.20 -5.42 -11.73
N VAL A 258 1.38 -6.40 -12.08
CA VAL A 258 1.04 -7.57 -11.25
C VAL A 258 1.70 -8.79 -11.87
N ASN A 259 2.89 -9.15 -11.38
CA ASN A 259 3.66 -10.29 -11.89
C ASN A 259 2.99 -11.62 -11.56
N SER A 260 3.45 -12.70 -12.19
CA SER A 260 2.95 -14.05 -11.91
C SER A 260 3.01 -14.39 -10.40
N GLY A 261 1.88 -14.82 -9.82
CA GLY A 261 1.68 -15.06 -8.38
C GLY A 261 1.53 -13.81 -7.48
N GLY A 262 1.53 -12.59 -8.03
CA GLY A 262 1.23 -11.37 -7.27
C GLY A 262 -0.27 -11.16 -7.06
N THR A 263 -0.65 -10.56 -5.93
CA THR A 263 -2.05 -10.35 -5.53
C THR A 263 -2.40 -8.86 -5.44
N LEU A 264 -3.51 -8.46 -6.04
CA LEU A 264 -4.12 -7.15 -5.85
C LEU A 264 -5.50 -7.33 -5.21
N THR A 265 -5.74 -6.62 -4.11
CA THR A 265 -7.05 -6.53 -3.46
C THR A 265 -7.52 -5.09 -3.43
N ILE A 266 -8.77 -4.84 -3.78
CA ILE A 266 -9.39 -3.52 -3.72
C ILE A 266 -10.59 -3.62 -2.76
N ALA A 267 -10.58 -2.81 -1.70
CA ALA A 267 -11.65 -2.83 -0.71
C ALA A 267 -12.99 -2.39 -1.32
N SER A 268 -14.08 -2.84 -0.70
CA SER A 268 -15.43 -2.59 -1.17
C SER A 268 -15.72 -1.09 -1.34
N GLY A 269 -16.20 -0.70 -2.53
CA GLY A 269 -16.50 0.69 -2.84
C GLY A 269 -15.29 1.60 -3.03
N LYS A 270 -14.06 1.06 -3.01
CA LYS A 270 -12.84 1.80 -3.31
C LYS A 270 -12.44 1.61 -4.78
N THR A 271 -11.68 2.59 -5.28
CA THR A 271 -11.22 2.64 -6.66
C THR A 271 -9.71 2.73 -6.72
N LEU A 272 -9.07 1.79 -7.44
CA LEU A 272 -7.70 1.95 -7.90
C LEU A 272 -7.70 2.47 -9.34
N THR A 273 -7.14 3.65 -9.56
CA THR A 273 -6.97 4.21 -10.92
C THR A 273 -5.54 4.02 -11.41
N VAL A 274 -5.37 3.43 -12.61
CA VAL A 274 -4.08 3.27 -13.29
C VAL A 274 -4.06 4.19 -14.51
N ASN A 275 -3.27 5.26 -14.48
CA ASN A 275 -3.24 6.27 -15.55
C ASN A 275 -2.37 5.89 -16.75
N GLY A 276 -1.33 5.09 -16.51
CA GLY A 276 -0.42 4.53 -17.50
C GLY A 276 -0.79 3.08 -17.80
N THR A 277 0.18 2.18 -17.78
CA THR A 277 -0.05 0.78 -18.17
C THR A 277 -0.38 -0.08 -16.96
N LEU A 278 -1.45 -0.86 -17.06
CA LEU A 278 -1.68 -2.05 -16.25
C LEU A 278 -1.05 -3.25 -16.96
N THR A 279 -0.03 -3.86 -16.36
CA THR A 279 0.59 -5.10 -16.83
C THR A 279 0.16 -6.23 -15.91
N VAL A 280 -0.43 -7.31 -16.45
CA VAL A 280 -0.90 -8.45 -15.65
C VAL A 280 -0.36 -9.75 -16.21
N ASP A 281 0.24 -10.57 -15.36
CA ASP A 281 0.72 -11.91 -15.71
C ASP A 281 -0.04 -13.03 -14.98
N ASN A 282 -1.09 -12.69 -14.21
CA ASN A 282 -2.14 -13.61 -13.79
C ASN A 282 -3.50 -12.91 -13.82
N SER A 283 -4.54 -13.70 -13.63
CA SER A 283 -5.87 -13.19 -13.33
C SER A 283 -5.87 -12.31 -12.08
N ILE A 284 -6.60 -11.20 -12.13
CA ILE A 284 -6.86 -10.33 -10.98
C ILE A 284 -8.34 -10.47 -10.64
N ASP A 285 -8.67 -10.85 -9.42
CA ASP A 285 -10.03 -10.73 -8.89
C ASP A 285 -10.21 -9.39 -8.20
N ILE A 286 -11.07 -8.54 -8.78
CA ILE A 286 -11.33 -7.20 -8.23
C ILE A 286 -12.41 -7.21 -7.14
N GLY A 287 -13.01 -8.37 -6.83
CA GLY A 287 -13.98 -8.51 -5.75
C GLY A 287 -15.12 -7.50 -5.88
N THR A 288 -15.41 -6.75 -4.81
CA THR A 288 -16.40 -5.65 -4.84
C THR A 288 -15.78 -4.27 -5.09
N GLY A 289 -14.50 -4.22 -5.44
CA GLY A 289 -13.77 -2.98 -5.74
C GLY A 289 -13.89 -2.54 -7.19
N ILE A 290 -13.31 -1.38 -7.48
CA ILE A 290 -13.27 -0.80 -8.83
C ILE A 290 -11.82 -0.71 -9.28
N LEU A 291 -11.50 -1.35 -10.41
CA LEU A 291 -10.26 -1.12 -11.11
C LEU A 291 -10.55 -0.19 -12.29
N ARG A 292 -9.93 0.98 -12.31
CA ARG A 292 -10.17 2.03 -13.31
C ARG A 292 -8.93 2.29 -14.13
N ILE A 293 -9.07 2.26 -15.45
CA ILE A 293 -8.01 2.61 -16.38
C ILE A 293 -8.23 4.05 -16.83
N GLY A 294 -7.23 4.92 -16.59
CA GLY A 294 -7.31 6.34 -16.92
C GLY A 294 -7.39 6.61 -18.43
N PRO A 295 -7.56 7.87 -18.88
CA PRO A 295 -7.80 8.21 -20.28
C PRO A 295 -6.73 7.67 -21.25
N SER A 296 -5.46 7.78 -20.88
CA SER A 296 -4.32 7.27 -21.64
C SER A 296 -3.90 5.85 -21.24
N GLY A 297 -4.58 5.27 -20.25
CA GLY A 297 -4.17 3.99 -19.68
C GLY A 297 -4.48 2.81 -20.60
N THR A 298 -3.63 1.79 -20.53
CA THR A 298 -3.76 0.55 -21.31
C THR A 298 -3.68 -0.67 -20.41
N ILE A 299 -4.17 -1.80 -20.89
CA ILE A 299 -3.96 -3.11 -20.23
C ILE A 299 -3.12 -3.97 -21.17
N THR A 300 -2.04 -4.53 -20.66
CA THR A 300 -1.11 -5.38 -21.40
C THR A 300 -0.79 -6.64 -20.58
N THR A 301 -0.37 -7.69 -21.26
CA THR A 301 0.06 -8.95 -20.63
C THR A 301 1.21 -9.55 -21.43
N GLY A 302 2.02 -10.42 -20.82
CA GLY A 302 3.04 -11.17 -21.55
C GLY A 302 2.51 -12.21 -22.55
N SER A 303 1.19 -12.50 -22.52
CA SER A 303 0.54 -13.50 -23.38
C SER A 303 -0.83 -13.01 -23.90
N SER A 304 -1.71 -13.89 -24.36
CA SER A 304 -3.09 -13.53 -24.69
C SER A 304 -3.98 -13.74 -23.47
N PHE A 305 -4.95 -12.86 -23.26
CA PHE A 305 -6.00 -13.10 -22.28
C PHE A 305 -6.72 -14.42 -22.57
N SER A 306 -7.09 -15.13 -21.49
CA SER A 306 -7.65 -16.48 -21.54
C SER A 306 -8.37 -16.80 -20.23
N ASN A 307 -8.93 -18.01 -20.11
CA ASN A 307 -9.56 -18.51 -18.86
C ASN A 307 -8.60 -18.52 -17.65
N SER A 308 -7.29 -18.49 -17.88
CA SER A 308 -6.26 -18.45 -16.83
C SER A 308 -5.59 -17.08 -16.67
N LEU A 309 -5.98 -16.10 -17.49
CA LEU A 309 -5.45 -14.74 -17.47
C LEU A 309 -6.56 -13.77 -17.88
N LEU A 310 -7.25 -13.20 -16.90
CA LEU A 310 -8.34 -12.23 -17.10
C LEU A 310 -8.58 -11.36 -15.85
N ILE A 311 -9.31 -10.26 -16.02
CA ILE A 311 -9.82 -9.48 -14.89
C ILE A 311 -11.15 -10.12 -14.44
N ILE A 312 -11.12 -10.81 -13.31
CA ILE A 312 -12.29 -11.45 -12.74
C ILE A 312 -13.10 -10.40 -12.01
N THR A 313 -14.33 -10.21 -12.46
CA THR A 313 -15.28 -9.26 -11.85
C THR A 313 -16.24 -10.02 -10.94
N SER A 314 -15.71 -10.73 -9.94
CA SER A 314 -16.53 -11.44 -8.93
C SER A 314 -17.33 -10.43 -8.10
N GLY A 315 -18.27 -10.88 -7.26
CA GLY A 315 -19.06 -9.97 -6.42
C GLY A 315 -19.70 -8.86 -7.26
N THR A 316 -19.59 -7.59 -6.85
CA THR A 316 -20.12 -6.39 -7.53
C THR A 316 -19.07 -5.47 -8.15
N GLY A 317 -17.80 -5.89 -8.22
CA GLY A 317 -16.72 -5.06 -8.73
C GLY A 317 -16.81 -4.82 -10.24
N THR A 318 -16.24 -3.70 -10.71
CA THR A 318 -16.28 -3.32 -12.13
C THR A 318 -14.89 -2.93 -12.63
N LEU A 319 -14.59 -3.33 -13.87
CA LEU A 319 -13.49 -2.75 -14.63
C LEU A 319 -14.01 -1.51 -15.34
N GLN A 320 -13.37 -0.36 -15.11
CA GLN A 320 -13.73 0.91 -15.71
C GLN A 320 -12.65 1.40 -16.68
N LYS A 321 -13.06 2.12 -17.72
CA LYS A 321 -12.16 2.86 -18.61
C LYS A 321 -12.67 4.29 -18.79
N ASP A 322 -11.75 5.24 -18.68
CA ASP A 322 -12.04 6.64 -18.93
C ASP A 322 -11.94 6.96 -20.42
N PHE A 323 -12.97 7.61 -20.95
CA PHE A 323 -13.06 8.09 -22.31
C PHE A 323 -13.21 9.61 -22.32
N THR A 324 -12.31 10.25 -23.05
CA THR A 324 -12.33 11.70 -23.32
C THR A 324 -12.62 12.01 -24.79
N SER A 325 -12.71 10.97 -25.64
CA SER A 325 -13.00 11.04 -27.06
C SER A 325 -13.60 9.70 -27.53
N THR A 326 -14.04 9.64 -28.78
CA THR A 326 -14.38 8.38 -29.45
C THR A 326 -13.20 7.41 -29.44
N GLY A 327 -13.49 6.12 -29.53
CA GLY A 327 -12.47 5.07 -29.49
C GLY A 327 -13.00 3.72 -29.02
N SER A 328 -12.17 2.70 -29.21
CA SER A 328 -12.45 1.32 -28.82
C SER A 328 -11.60 0.89 -27.63
N PHE A 329 -12.18 0.15 -26.71
CA PHE A 329 -11.46 -0.49 -25.60
C PHE A 329 -11.98 -1.91 -25.38
N LEU A 330 -11.05 -2.86 -25.31
CA LEU A 330 -11.31 -4.24 -24.90
C LEU A 330 -11.24 -4.31 -23.38
N TYR A 331 -12.33 -4.72 -22.75
CA TYR A 331 -12.41 -5.09 -21.35
C TYR A 331 -12.11 -6.59 -21.24
N PRO A 332 -10.91 -6.99 -20.79
CA PRO A 332 -10.53 -8.40 -20.69
C PRO A 332 -11.11 -9.04 -19.42
N VAL A 333 -12.43 -8.99 -19.30
CA VAL A 333 -13.15 -9.42 -18.11
C VAL A 333 -13.68 -10.84 -18.22
N GLY A 334 -14.09 -11.40 -17.09
CA GLY A 334 -14.88 -12.62 -17.04
C GLY A 334 -15.22 -13.01 -15.61
N THR A 335 -15.62 -14.26 -15.43
CA THR A 335 -15.83 -14.90 -14.13
C THR A 335 -14.71 -15.90 -13.86
N SER A 336 -14.66 -16.45 -12.64
CA SER A 336 -13.62 -17.42 -12.27
C SER A 336 -13.56 -18.58 -13.27
N GLY A 337 -12.47 -18.67 -14.03
CA GLY A 337 -12.23 -19.70 -15.03
C GLY A 337 -12.86 -19.48 -16.42
N GLU A 338 -13.54 -18.36 -16.67
CA GLU A 338 -14.26 -18.12 -17.92
C GLU A 338 -14.01 -16.71 -18.44
N TYR A 339 -13.22 -16.60 -19.51
CA TYR A 339 -12.90 -15.36 -20.19
C TYR A 339 -14.01 -14.97 -21.16
N THR A 340 -14.73 -13.90 -20.82
CA THR A 340 -15.89 -13.42 -21.57
C THR A 340 -15.77 -11.91 -21.82
N PRO A 341 -14.82 -11.51 -22.67
CA PRO A 341 -14.48 -10.10 -22.86
C PRO A 341 -15.61 -9.30 -23.49
N VAL A 342 -15.54 -7.99 -23.27
CA VAL A 342 -16.43 -7.01 -23.90
C VAL A 342 -15.59 -5.96 -24.61
N THR A 343 -15.93 -5.64 -25.86
CA THR A 343 -15.39 -4.48 -26.55
C THR A 343 -16.45 -3.39 -26.59
N LEU A 344 -16.11 -2.21 -26.09
CA LEU A 344 -16.92 -1.00 -26.27
C LEU A 344 -16.23 -0.09 -27.27
N ASN A 345 -16.92 0.25 -28.35
CA ASN A 345 -16.45 1.16 -29.39
C ASN A 345 -17.36 2.37 -29.50
N PHE A 346 -16.94 3.48 -28.89
CA PHE A 346 -17.65 4.75 -28.96
C PHE A 346 -17.42 5.40 -30.32
N THR A 347 -18.48 5.46 -31.14
CA THR A 347 -18.47 6.09 -32.47
C THR A 347 -18.89 7.55 -32.44
N ALA A 348 -19.58 7.96 -31.37
CA ALA A 348 -19.83 9.36 -31.02
C ALA A 348 -19.74 9.50 -29.50
N LEU A 349 -19.15 10.60 -29.01
CA LEU A 349 -19.02 10.87 -27.59
C LEU A 349 -18.99 12.37 -27.31
N SER A 350 -19.80 12.82 -26.36
CA SER A 350 -19.79 14.16 -25.78
C SER A 350 -19.74 14.07 -24.25
N GLY A 351 -18.91 14.90 -23.65
CA GLY A 351 -18.51 14.77 -22.24
C GLY A 351 -17.24 13.94 -22.08
N SER A 352 -16.71 13.88 -20.86
CA SER A 352 -15.54 13.08 -20.51
C SER A 352 -15.82 12.37 -19.20
N SER A 353 -15.82 11.05 -19.24
CA SER A 353 -16.06 10.23 -18.06
C SER A 353 -15.71 8.78 -18.31
N TYR A 354 -16.42 7.81 -17.71
CA TYR A 354 -16.08 6.40 -17.76
C TYR A 354 -17.22 5.53 -18.27
N ALA A 355 -16.84 4.41 -18.87
CA ALA A 355 -17.70 3.24 -19.04
C ALA A 355 -17.18 2.10 -18.16
N SER A 356 -18.09 1.24 -17.70
CA SER A 356 -17.78 0.12 -16.82
C SER A 356 -18.33 -1.19 -17.37
N VAL A 357 -17.62 -2.28 -17.09
CA VAL A 357 -18.02 -3.64 -17.44
C VAL A 357 -17.84 -4.56 -16.23
N ARG A 358 -18.85 -5.39 -15.98
CA ARG A 358 -18.79 -6.57 -15.13
C ARG A 358 -19.50 -7.74 -15.81
N SER A 359 -18.91 -8.94 -15.73
CA SER A 359 -19.53 -10.18 -16.18
C SER A 359 -20.25 -10.88 -15.03
N SER A 360 -21.38 -11.52 -15.32
CA SER A 360 -22.15 -12.33 -14.37
C SER A 360 -22.41 -13.72 -14.93
N ALA A 361 -21.93 -14.76 -14.26
CA ALA A 361 -22.16 -16.17 -14.61
C ALA A 361 -23.52 -16.67 -14.09
N SER A 362 -24.58 -15.94 -14.44
CA SER A 362 -25.96 -16.33 -14.20
C SER A 362 -26.84 -15.83 -15.33
N ALA A 363 -27.99 -16.46 -15.54
CA ALA A 363 -29.00 -15.93 -16.44
C ALA A 363 -29.52 -14.58 -15.90
N HIS A 364 -29.83 -13.63 -16.79
CA HIS A 364 -30.42 -12.37 -16.37
C HIS A 364 -31.79 -12.61 -15.70
N GLY A 365 -32.06 -12.00 -14.55
CA GLY A 365 -33.26 -12.30 -13.76
C GLY A 365 -34.59 -11.81 -14.34
N SER A 366 -34.57 -10.86 -15.28
CA SER A 366 -35.76 -10.18 -15.80
C SER A 366 -36.25 -10.72 -17.15
N PHE A 367 -36.63 -11.99 -17.24
CA PHE A 367 -37.27 -12.50 -18.47
C PHE A 367 -38.76 -12.10 -18.54
N VAL A 368 -39.17 -11.50 -19.65
CA VAL A 368 -40.59 -11.16 -19.90
C VAL A 368 -41.29 -12.44 -20.39
N GLY A 369 -42.33 -12.88 -19.68
CA GLY A 369 -43.09 -14.09 -20.05
C GLY A 369 -42.54 -15.42 -19.51
N GLY A 370 -41.55 -15.37 -18.61
CA GLY A 370 -40.89 -16.56 -18.05
C GLY A 370 -39.54 -16.85 -18.72
N THR A 371 -38.79 -17.82 -18.18
CA THR A 371 -37.47 -18.20 -18.71
C THR A 371 -37.61 -18.84 -20.10
N PRO A 372 -36.90 -18.35 -21.13
CA PRO A 372 -36.90 -18.96 -22.46
C PRO A 372 -36.32 -20.38 -22.48
N SER A 373 -36.60 -21.14 -23.53
CA SER A 373 -35.95 -22.44 -23.78
C SER A 373 -34.48 -22.31 -24.18
N ASP A 374 -34.16 -21.24 -24.91
CA ASP A 374 -32.83 -20.96 -25.45
C ASP A 374 -32.35 -19.61 -24.92
N TYR A 375 -31.26 -19.62 -24.13
CA TYR A 375 -30.69 -18.41 -23.52
C TYR A 375 -29.23 -18.62 -23.10
N LEU A 376 -28.52 -17.52 -22.82
CA LEU A 376 -27.20 -17.59 -22.18
C LEU A 376 -27.35 -17.54 -20.66
N ARG A 377 -26.68 -18.45 -19.93
CA ARG A 377 -26.52 -18.35 -18.47
C ARG A 377 -25.48 -17.29 -18.05
N ARG A 378 -25.30 -16.25 -18.87
CA ARG A 378 -24.39 -15.13 -18.65
C ARG A 378 -25.02 -13.84 -19.13
N TYR A 379 -24.71 -12.76 -18.43
CA TYR A 379 -24.92 -11.41 -18.93
C TYR A 379 -23.79 -10.48 -18.47
N TRP A 380 -23.70 -9.34 -19.15
CA TRP A 380 -22.78 -8.27 -18.79
C TRP A 380 -23.56 -7.09 -18.25
N VAL A 381 -23.08 -6.54 -17.14
CA VAL A 381 -23.54 -5.26 -16.63
C VAL A 381 -22.63 -4.20 -17.22
N LEU A 382 -23.23 -3.34 -18.04
CA LEU A 382 -22.59 -2.18 -18.63
C LEU A 382 -23.18 -0.94 -17.97
N SER A 383 -22.33 -0.05 -17.47
CA SER A 383 -22.78 1.27 -17.02
C SER A 383 -21.85 2.35 -17.52
N GLU A 384 -22.35 3.57 -17.52
CA GLU A 384 -21.56 4.77 -17.68
C GLU A 384 -21.90 5.72 -16.55
N GLY A 385 -21.11 6.78 -16.40
CA GLY A 385 -21.61 7.92 -15.65
C GLY A 385 -20.98 9.18 -16.20
N GLY A 386 -21.74 10.22 -16.47
CA GLY A 386 -21.22 11.55 -16.80
C GLY A 386 -20.98 11.83 -18.29
N PHE A 387 -21.38 10.93 -19.19
CA PHE A 387 -21.48 11.29 -20.60
C PHE A 387 -22.73 12.15 -20.86
N THR A 388 -22.61 13.17 -21.70
CA THR A 388 -23.75 14.02 -22.09
C THR A 388 -24.56 13.36 -23.22
N SER A 389 -23.87 12.80 -24.21
CA SER A 389 -24.45 12.01 -25.27
C SER A 389 -23.38 11.09 -25.87
N PHE A 390 -23.79 9.93 -26.37
CA PHE A 390 -22.86 8.99 -27.00
C PHE A 390 -23.57 8.03 -27.96
N SER A 391 -22.79 7.42 -28.85
CA SER A 391 -23.15 6.23 -29.60
C SER A 391 -22.03 5.21 -29.41
N CYS A 392 -22.39 3.97 -29.06
CA CYS A 392 -21.44 2.92 -28.71
C CYS A 392 -21.87 1.60 -29.35
N ASN A 393 -20.96 1.00 -30.11
CA ASN A 393 -21.08 -0.38 -30.55
C ASN A 393 -20.51 -1.28 -29.44
N ILE A 394 -21.29 -2.28 -29.04
CA ILE A 394 -20.94 -3.23 -27.99
C ILE A 394 -20.73 -4.58 -28.68
N SER A 395 -19.64 -5.26 -28.36
CA SER A 395 -19.43 -6.65 -28.75
C SER A 395 -19.06 -7.46 -27.52
N CYS A 396 -19.77 -8.55 -27.28
CA CYS A 396 -19.51 -9.45 -26.16
C CYS A 396 -19.13 -10.84 -26.68
N VAL A 397 -18.25 -11.54 -25.97
CA VAL A 397 -17.87 -12.93 -26.26
C VAL A 397 -18.34 -13.82 -25.13
N TYR A 398 -19.16 -14.84 -25.42
CA TYR A 398 -19.57 -15.88 -24.47
C TYR A 398 -18.75 -17.17 -24.67
N VAL A 399 -18.91 -18.12 -23.76
CA VAL A 399 -18.35 -19.47 -23.90
C VAL A 399 -19.46 -20.47 -24.25
N ASP A 400 -19.12 -21.59 -24.91
CA ASP A 400 -20.11 -22.64 -25.25
C ASP A 400 -20.85 -23.15 -24.01
N ALA A 401 -20.14 -23.20 -22.88
CA ALA A 401 -20.71 -23.56 -21.60
C ALA A 401 -21.83 -22.62 -21.16
N ASP A 402 -21.96 -21.40 -21.71
CA ASP A 402 -23.05 -20.50 -21.36
C ASP A 402 -24.37 -20.81 -22.08
N VAL A 403 -24.33 -21.55 -23.18
CA VAL A 403 -25.53 -21.82 -23.99
C VAL A 403 -26.44 -22.81 -23.26
N ILE A 404 -27.66 -22.38 -23.00
CA ILE A 404 -28.77 -23.22 -22.55
C ILE A 404 -29.77 -23.32 -23.69
N GLY A 405 -30.27 -24.54 -23.94
CA GLY A 405 -31.19 -24.83 -25.04
C GLY A 405 -30.56 -25.71 -26.10
N THR A 406 -31.21 -25.82 -27.25
CA THR A 406 -30.75 -26.65 -28.38
C THR A 406 -30.53 -25.85 -29.66
N THR A 407 -30.96 -24.58 -29.69
CA THR A 407 -30.93 -23.76 -30.90
C THR A 407 -30.30 -22.42 -30.60
N GLU A 408 -28.97 -22.39 -30.57
CA GLU A 408 -28.18 -21.18 -30.26
C GLU A 408 -28.49 -20.00 -31.20
N SER A 409 -28.85 -20.28 -32.45
CA SER A 409 -29.29 -19.26 -33.40
C SER A 409 -30.61 -18.58 -33.01
N TYR A 410 -31.36 -19.06 -32.02
CA TYR A 410 -32.54 -18.36 -31.50
C TYR A 410 -32.21 -17.37 -30.37
N ILE A 411 -30.94 -17.27 -29.99
CA ILE A 411 -30.51 -16.35 -28.95
C ILE A 411 -30.18 -14.99 -29.57
N TYR A 412 -30.75 -13.93 -28.99
CA TYR A 412 -30.52 -12.55 -29.37
C TYR A 412 -29.95 -11.77 -28.19
N THR A 413 -29.12 -10.77 -28.48
CA THR A 413 -28.80 -9.74 -27.51
C THR A 413 -30.05 -8.96 -27.12
N GLY A 414 -30.13 -8.63 -25.84
CA GLY A 414 -31.13 -7.74 -25.30
C GLY A 414 -30.46 -6.71 -24.41
N LYS A 415 -30.90 -5.45 -24.49
CA LYS A 415 -30.58 -4.42 -23.50
C LYS A 415 -31.76 -4.25 -22.56
N TRP A 416 -31.57 -4.57 -21.29
CA TRP A 416 -32.54 -4.26 -20.24
C TRP A 416 -32.33 -2.83 -19.73
N ASN A 417 -33.40 -2.03 -19.67
CA ASN A 417 -33.35 -0.65 -19.17
C ASN A 417 -33.95 -0.47 -17.76
N GLY A 418 -34.33 -1.57 -17.10
CA GLY A 418 -35.03 -1.56 -15.80
C GLY A 418 -36.53 -1.87 -15.90
N SER A 419 -37.14 -1.74 -17.08
CA SER A 419 -38.58 -2.00 -17.30
C SER A 419 -38.90 -2.78 -18.57
N SER A 420 -38.07 -2.67 -19.61
CA SER A 420 -38.25 -3.36 -20.88
C SER A 420 -36.93 -3.76 -21.52
N TRP A 421 -37.01 -4.72 -22.44
CA TRP A 421 -35.92 -5.14 -23.29
C TRP A 421 -35.96 -4.40 -24.62
N SER A 422 -34.81 -3.94 -25.08
CA SER A 422 -34.58 -3.57 -26.47
C SER A 422 -33.81 -4.69 -27.15
N LEU A 423 -34.36 -5.24 -28.23
CA LEU A 423 -33.74 -6.32 -29.00
C LEU A 423 -32.52 -5.78 -29.77
N GLY A 424 -31.45 -6.55 -29.79
CA GLY A 424 -30.26 -6.29 -30.59
C GLY A 424 -29.97 -7.39 -31.61
N SER A 425 -28.70 -7.59 -31.92
CA SER A 425 -28.20 -8.60 -32.85
C SER A 425 -28.44 -10.04 -32.36
N GLN A 426 -28.63 -10.96 -33.30
CA GLN A 426 -28.59 -12.41 -33.09
C GLN A 426 -27.17 -12.86 -32.74
N THR A 427 -27.04 -13.94 -31.97
CA THR A 427 -25.75 -14.62 -31.76
C THR A 427 -25.08 -15.00 -33.08
N ASN A 428 -23.75 -14.92 -33.10
CA ASN A 428 -22.94 -15.62 -34.10
C ASN A 428 -22.26 -16.82 -33.42
N SER A 429 -22.81 -18.00 -33.66
CA SER A 429 -22.35 -19.28 -33.07
C SER A 429 -21.03 -19.79 -33.66
N SER A 430 -20.52 -19.19 -34.75
CA SER A 430 -19.20 -19.56 -35.28
C SER A 430 -18.04 -18.91 -34.51
N THR A 431 -18.33 -17.81 -33.80
CA THR A 431 -17.34 -17.00 -33.08
C THR A 431 -17.70 -16.75 -31.62
N ASN A 432 -18.85 -17.25 -31.17
CA ASN A 432 -19.45 -16.99 -29.87
C ASN A 432 -19.55 -15.50 -29.53
N THR A 433 -19.94 -14.70 -30.53
CA THR A 433 -20.07 -13.24 -30.40
C THR A 433 -21.51 -12.78 -30.43
N LEU A 434 -21.74 -11.65 -29.76
CA LEU A 434 -22.99 -10.92 -29.64
C LEU A 434 -22.84 -9.48 -30.14
#